data_AF-A0A4Y2SKC5-F1
#
_entry.id   AF-A0A4Y2SKC5-F1
#
_cell.length_a   1.000
_cell.length_b   1.000
_cell.length_c   1.000
_cell.angle_alpha   90.00
_cell.angle_beta   90.00
_cell.angle_gamma   90.00
#
_symmetry.space_group_name_H-M   'P 1'
#
loop_
_entity.id
_entity.type
_entity.pdbx_description
1 polymer ?
#
loop_
_entity_poly.entity_id
_entity_poly.type
_entity_poly.pdbx_seq_one_letter_code
_entity_poly.pdbx_strand_id
1 'polypeptide(L)'
;MHKIRKNPRLSAVKLTTELEKRFAIKVNPETARGVIRSYGYNSRVDRRKCFVNERTRKVRLDFAKSMVDKDISFWESFIFVDESKFSIFGSDGRISVKRKPNEEINPKNLLRTVKHGGGGIMVF
;
A
#
# COMPACT_ATOMS: atom_id res chain seq x y z
N MET A 1 1.01 -8.62 -19.65
CA MET A 1 1.29 -8.61 -18.19
C MET A 1 2.25 -7.52 -17.71
N HIS A 2 3.29 -7.16 -18.47
CA HIS A 2 4.28 -6.15 -18.06
C HIS A 2 3.69 -4.84 -17.51
N LYS A 3 2.59 -4.35 -18.09
CA LYS A 3 1.91 -3.12 -17.65
C LYS A 3 1.29 -3.22 -16.24
N ILE A 4 0.70 -4.36 -15.90
CA ILE A 4 0.10 -4.58 -14.57
C ILE A 4 1.20 -4.63 -13.51
N ARG A 5 2.34 -5.25 -13.84
CA ARG A 5 3.53 -5.24 -12.96
C ARG A 5 4.10 -3.83 -12.74
N LYS A 6 4.01 -2.94 -13.74
CA LYS A 6 4.42 -1.53 -13.61
C LYS A 6 3.41 -0.73 -12.79
N ASN A 7 2.11 -0.87 -13.07
CA ASN A 7 1.04 -0.22 -12.35
C ASN A 7 -0.07 -1.22 -11.99
N PRO A 8 -0.09 -1.72 -10.74
CA PRO A 8 -1.03 -2.76 -10.31
C PRO A 8 -2.46 -2.25 -10.12
N ARG A 9 -2.68 -0.93 -10.17
CA ARG A 9 -4.01 -0.28 -10.02
C ARG A 9 -4.75 -0.14 -11.36
N LEU A 10 -4.19 -0.64 -12.45
CA LEU A 10 -4.79 -0.48 -13.77
C LEU A 10 -6.09 -1.30 -13.92
N SER A 11 -7.17 -0.60 -14.26
CA SER A 11 -8.45 -1.24 -14.58
C SER A 11 -8.36 -2.07 -15.86
N ALA A 12 -9.13 -3.15 -15.92
CA ALA A 12 -9.24 -3.97 -17.14
C ALA A 12 -9.80 -3.15 -18.32
N VAL A 13 -10.72 -2.22 -18.04
CA VAL A 13 -11.31 -1.34 -19.06
C VAL A 13 -10.25 -0.42 -19.67
N LYS A 14 -9.40 0.19 -18.82
CA LYS A 14 -8.30 1.03 -19.32
C LYS A 14 -7.32 0.23 -20.17
N LEU A 15 -7.06 -1.03 -19.81
CA LEU A 15 -6.23 -1.93 -20.62
C LEU A 15 -6.85 -2.23 -21.98
N THR A 16 -8.15 -2.55 -22.04
CA THR A 16 -8.82 -2.86 -23.32
C THR A 16 -8.89 -1.64 -24.23
N THR A 17 -9.21 -0.46 -23.70
CA THR A 17 -9.20 0.78 -24.49
C THR A 17 -7.81 1.09 -25.04
N GLU A 18 -6.75 0.81 -24.29
CA GLU A 18 -5.38 1.02 -24.77
C GLU A 18 -4.95 0.01 -25.83
N LEU A 19 -5.44 -1.24 -25.74
CA LEU A 19 -5.23 -2.27 -26.75
C LEU A 19 -5.95 -1.93 -28.05
N GLU A 20 -7.19 -1.46 -27.96
CA GLU A 20 -7.98 -0.99 -29.11
C GLU A 20 -7.27 0.18 -29.80
N LYS A 21 -6.77 1.16 -29.05
CA LYS A 21 -6.02 2.29 -29.63
C LYS A 21 -4.72 1.91 -30.32
N ARG A 22 -3.99 0.90 -29.81
CA ARG A 22 -2.67 0.53 -30.36
C ARG A 22 -2.74 -0.46 -31.50
N PHE A 23 -3.69 -1.39 -31.43
CA PHE A 23 -3.73 -2.54 -32.33
C PHE A 23 -5.04 -2.61 -33.13
N ALA A 24 -5.98 -1.67 -32.93
CA ALA A 24 -7.33 -1.71 -33.47
C ALA A 24 -8.13 -2.99 -33.09
N ILE A 25 -7.70 -3.68 -32.03
CA ILE A 25 -8.35 -4.91 -31.55
C ILE A 25 -9.32 -4.55 -30.43
N LYS A 26 -10.61 -4.78 -30.69
CA LYS A 26 -11.66 -4.64 -29.68
C LYS A 26 -11.72 -5.89 -28.81
N VAL A 27 -11.32 -5.77 -27.56
CA VAL A 27 -11.30 -6.88 -26.58
C VAL A 27 -12.36 -6.63 -25.51
N ASN A 28 -13.13 -7.66 -25.16
CA ASN A 28 -14.04 -7.59 -24.02
C ASN A 28 -13.22 -7.48 -22.70
N PRO A 29 -13.54 -6.51 -21.81
CA PRO A 29 -12.91 -6.41 -20.50
C PRO A 29 -12.90 -7.71 -19.68
N GLU A 30 -13.91 -8.57 -19.80
CA GLU A 30 -13.94 -9.86 -19.11
C GLU A 30 -12.87 -10.82 -19.62
N THR A 31 -12.64 -10.87 -20.93
CA THR A 31 -11.53 -11.63 -21.53
C THR A 31 -10.20 -11.14 -20.97
N ALA A 32 -10.01 -9.82 -20.88
CA ALA A 32 -8.81 -9.26 -20.26
C ALA A 32 -8.69 -9.66 -18.77
N ARG A 33 -9.78 -9.68 -18.00
CA ARG A 33 -9.77 -10.15 -16.60
C ARG A 33 -9.41 -11.64 -16.49
N GLY A 34 -9.99 -12.49 -17.35
CA GLY A 34 -9.70 -13.92 -17.40
C GLY A 34 -8.22 -14.19 -17.65
N VAL A 35 -7.64 -13.51 -18.66
CA VAL A 35 -6.20 -13.58 -18.94
C VAL A 35 -5.39 -13.10 -17.74
N ILE A 36 -5.74 -11.98 -17.10
CA ILE A 36 -5.04 -11.49 -15.89
C ILE A 36 -5.04 -12.53 -14.76
N ARG A 37 -6.19 -13.16 -14.49
CA ARG A 37 -6.33 -14.19 -13.46
C ARG A 37 -5.53 -15.45 -13.81
N SER A 38 -5.50 -15.87 -15.08
CA SER A 38 -4.73 -17.03 -15.52
C SER A 38 -3.22 -16.89 -15.27
N TYR A 39 -2.70 -15.66 -15.25
CA TYR A 39 -1.30 -15.36 -14.89
C TYR A 39 -1.08 -15.19 -13.37
N GLY A 40 -2.10 -15.47 -12.55
CA GLY A 40 -2.05 -15.42 -11.08
C GLY A 40 -2.27 -14.03 -10.48
N TYR A 41 -2.62 -13.01 -11.28
CA TYR A 41 -2.90 -11.67 -10.77
C TYR A 41 -4.34 -11.57 -10.30
N ASN A 42 -4.52 -11.42 -8.99
CA ASN A 42 -5.83 -11.31 -8.39
C ASN A 42 -6.06 -9.91 -7.81
N SER A 43 -7.30 -9.45 -7.86
CA SER A 43 -7.68 -8.20 -7.18
C SER A 43 -7.63 -8.42 -5.66
N ARG A 44 -6.89 -7.58 -4.96
CA ARG A 44 -6.75 -7.59 -3.51
C ARG A 44 -6.82 -6.16 -2.99
N VAL A 45 -7.26 -6.03 -1.74
CA VAL A 45 -7.22 -4.73 -1.06
C VAL A 45 -5.77 -4.37 -0.81
N ASP A 46 -5.45 -3.11 -1.11
CA ASP A 46 -4.15 -2.53 -0.87
C ASP A 46 -3.90 -2.35 0.64
N ARG A 47 -2.68 -2.64 1.12
CA ARG A 47 -2.32 -2.42 2.52
C ARG A 47 -1.86 -0.98 2.70
N ARG A 48 -2.44 -0.31 3.72
CA ARG A 48 -1.98 1.01 4.16
C ARG A 48 -0.73 0.87 5.00
N LYS A 49 0.35 1.51 4.57
CA LYS A 49 1.57 1.62 5.35
C LYS A 49 2.13 3.03 5.21
N CYS A 50 2.64 3.55 6.33
CA CYS A 50 3.42 4.76 6.32
C CYS A 50 4.63 4.55 5.41
N PHE A 51 4.93 5.54 4.59
CA PHE A 51 6.15 5.50 3.81
C PHE A 51 7.36 5.65 4.73
N VAL A 52 8.31 4.74 4.58
CA VAL A 52 9.59 4.77 5.30
C VAL A 52 10.69 4.70 4.24
N ASN A 53 11.55 5.73 4.20
CA ASN A 53 12.72 5.73 3.33
C ASN A 53 13.76 4.69 3.82
N GLU A 54 14.77 4.41 3.02
CA GLU A 54 15.76 3.36 3.35
C GLU A 54 16.59 3.71 4.58
N ARG A 55 16.97 4.98 4.75
CA ARG A 55 17.72 5.45 5.93
C ARG A 55 16.95 5.20 7.22
N THR A 56 15.69 5.65 7.28
CA THR A 56 14.81 5.44 8.43
C THR A 56 14.53 3.96 8.65
N ARG A 57 14.45 3.15 7.59
CA ARG A 57 14.30 1.68 7.75
C ARG A 57 15.49 1.08 8.48
N LYS A 58 16.72 1.47 8.12
CA LYS A 58 17.95 1.01 8.79
C LYS A 58 17.96 1.43 10.27
N VAL A 59 17.74 2.72 10.53
CA VAL A 59 17.70 3.24 11.92
C VAL A 59 16.66 2.52 12.77
N ARG A 60 15.45 2.28 12.23
CA ARG A 60 14.40 1.55 12.94
C ARG A 60 14.76 0.09 13.21
N LEU A 61 15.44 -0.57 12.28
CA LEU A 61 15.89 -1.94 12.44
C LEU A 61 16.99 -2.04 13.50
N ASP A 62 17.96 -1.14 13.47
CA ASP A 62 19.07 -1.11 14.43
C ASP A 62 18.53 -0.81 15.85
N PHE A 63 17.60 0.14 15.97
CA PHE A 63 16.88 0.41 17.22
C PHE A 63 16.13 -0.83 17.73
N ALA A 64 15.33 -1.48 16.87
CA ALA A 64 14.58 -2.68 17.26
C ALA A 64 15.49 -3.80 17.75
N LYS A 65 16.65 -4.02 17.09
CA LYS A 65 17.65 -4.98 17.53
C LYS A 65 18.25 -4.62 18.89
N SER A 66 18.56 -3.35 19.14
CA SER A 66 19.11 -2.92 20.44
C SER A 66 18.12 -3.03 21.61
N MET A 67 16.82 -3.09 21.30
CA MET A 67 15.75 -3.06 22.30
C MET A 67 15.08 -4.44 22.53
N VAL A 68 15.38 -5.45 21.71
CA VAL A 68 14.66 -6.75 21.73
C VAL A 68 14.87 -7.54 23.03
N ASP A 69 16.07 -7.48 23.59
CA ASP A 69 16.45 -8.24 24.80
C ASP A 69 16.30 -7.43 26.09
N LYS A 70 15.62 -6.28 26.05
CA LYS A 70 15.38 -5.45 27.23
C LYS A 70 14.30 -6.06 28.12
N ASP A 71 14.53 -5.96 29.42
CA ASP A 71 13.65 -6.43 30.48
C ASP A 71 12.44 -5.51 30.68
N ILE A 72 11.41 -6.04 31.36
CA ILE A 72 10.16 -5.31 31.60
C ILE A 72 10.41 -4.06 32.47
N SER A 73 11.25 -4.17 33.50
CA SER A 73 11.61 -3.03 34.37
C SER A 73 12.24 -1.86 33.61
N PHE A 74 13.02 -2.14 32.55
CA PHE A 74 13.51 -1.09 31.66
C PHE A 74 12.34 -0.34 31.01
N TRP A 75 11.36 -1.04 30.46
CA TRP A 75 10.20 -0.42 29.80
C TRP A 75 9.25 0.30 30.76
N GLU A 76 9.14 -0.15 32.01
CA GLU A 76 8.31 0.52 33.03
C GLU A 76 8.81 1.93 33.38
N SER A 77 10.10 2.20 33.18
CA SER A 77 10.67 3.54 33.38
C SER A 77 10.40 4.51 32.22
N PHE A 78 9.86 4.03 31.09
CA PHE A 78 9.61 4.85 29.90
C PHE A 78 8.21 5.46 29.92
N ILE A 79 8.16 6.78 29.83
CA ILE A 79 6.92 7.50 29.53
C ILE A 79 6.92 7.83 28.04
N PHE A 80 5.94 7.30 27.31
CA PHE A 80 5.73 7.64 25.91
C PHE A 80 4.81 8.86 25.81
N VAL A 81 5.23 9.83 25.00
CA VAL A 81 4.45 11.02 24.66
C VAL A 81 4.31 11.04 23.14
N ASP A 82 3.08 11.16 22.65
CA ASP A 82 2.80 11.27 21.22
C ASP A 82 1.61 12.20 21.00
N GLU A 83 1.63 12.93 19.90
CA GLU A 83 0.54 13.82 19.53
C GLU A 83 -0.41 13.08 18.58
N SER A 84 -1.67 12.93 18.98
CA SER A 84 -2.68 12.24 18.18
C SER A 84 -3.64 13.21 17.53
N LYS A 85 -3.85 13.01 16.21
CA LYS A 85 -4.82 13.76 15.43
C LYS A 85 -6.12 12.99 15.27
N PHE A 86 -7.24 13.59 15.65
CA PHE A 86 -8.59 13.04 15.42
C PHE A 86 -9.27 13.78 14.27
N SER A 87 -9.61 13.03 13.21
CA SER A 87 -10.35 13.52 12.06
C SER A 87 -11.84 13.18 12.21
N ILE A 88 -12.71 14.20 12.16
CA ILE A 88 -14.16 14.05 12.34
C ILE A 88 -14.84 13.54 11.06
N PHE A 89 -14.24 13.79 9.88
CA PHE A 89 -14.77 13.40 8.58
C PHE A 89 -13.73 12.73 7.69
N GLY A 90 -14.17 11.70 6.95
CA GLY A 90 -13.42 11.06 5.87
C GLY A 90 -12.69 9.79 6.29
N SER A 91 -13.06 8.65 5.70
CA SER A 91 -12.14 7.52 5.57
C SER A 91 -11.49 7.61 4.20
N ASP A 92 -10.17 7.46 4.07
CA ASP A 92 -9.63 7.29 2.72
C ASP A 92 -10.32 6.06 2.12
N GLY A 93 -10.75 6.12 0.86
CA GLY A 93 -11.51 5.03 0.27
C GLY A 93 -10.74 3.70 0.22
N ARG A 94 -11.47 2.61 0.01
CA ARG A 94 -10.88 1.28 -0.23
C ARG A 94 -10.29 1.22 -1.63
N ILE A 95 -8.96 1.11 -1.73
CA ILE A 95 -8.24 0.94 -3.00
C ILE A 95 -7.89 -0.54 -3.20
N SER A 96 -8.04 -1.03 -4.43
CA SER A 96 -7.65 -2.38 -4.83
C SER A 96 -6.47 -2.37 -5.80
N VAL A 97 -5.63 -3.40 -5.69
CA VAL A 97 -4.46 -3.65 -6.52
C VAL A 97 -4.52 -5.07 -7.08
N LYS A 98 -4.06 -5.26 -8.32
CA LYS A 98 -3.89 -6.58 -8.93
C LYS A 98 -2.48 -7.07 -8.66
N ARG A 99 -2.34 -8.08 -7.79
CA ARG A 99 -1.04 -8.64 -7.38
C ARG A 99 -1.08 -10.16 -7.31
N LYS A 100 0.10 -10.79 -7.31
CA LYS A 100 0.23 -12.21 -6.98
C LYS A 100 0.21 -12.43 -5.46
N PRO A 101 0.01 -13.66 -4.98
CA PRO A 101 0.25 -14.01 -3.58
C PRO A 101 1.65 -13.58 -3.13
N ASN A 102 1.81 -13.25 -1.85
CA ASN A 102 3.08 -12.85 -1.21
C ASN A 102 3.72 -11.53 -1.70
N GLU A 103 3.08 -10.78 -2.60
CA GLU A 103 3.60 -9.47 -3.07
C GLU A 103 3.02 -8.26 -2.29
N GLU A 104 2.43 -8.45 -1.11
CA GLU A 104 1.76 -7.36 -0.35
C GLU A 104 2.66 -6.23 0.11
N ILE A 105 3.89 -6.55 0.52
CA ILE A 105 4.81 -5.57 1.10
C ILE A 105 5.55 -4.78 0.01
N ASN A 106 5.39 -5.18 -1.26
CA ASN A 106 6.00 -4.45 -2.37
C ASN A 106 5.49 -3.01 -2.40
N PRO A 107 6.36 -1.98 -2.40
CA PRO A 107 5.96 -0.57 -2.41
C PRO A 107 4.96 -0.18 -3.50
N LYS A 108 4.93 -0.88 -4.63
CA LYS A 108 3.97 -0.64 -5.72
C LYS A 108 2.54 -1.07 -5.38
N ASN A 109 2.43 -2.08 -4.52
CA ASN A 109 1.18 -2.69 -4.04
C ASN A 109 0.75 -2.14 -2.67
N LEU A 110 1.44 -1.11 -2.16
CA LEU A 110 1.12 -0.42 -0.91
C LEU A 110 0.49 0.95 -1.19
N LEU A 111 -0.50 1.30 -0.38
CA LEU A 111 -1.04 2.65 -0.31
C LEU A 111 -0.22 3.41 0.71
N ARG A 112 0.58 4.37 0.21
CA ARG A 112 1.38 5.26 1.05
C ARG A 112 0.43 6.21 1.76
N THR A 113 0.35 6.11 3.08
CA THR A 113 -0.35 7.09 3.91
C THR A 113 0.64 8.18 4.31
N VAL A 114 0.35 9.44 3.96
CA VAL A 114 1.03 10.61 4.51
C VAL A 114 0.22 11.05 5.73
N LYS A 115 0.86 11.14 6.90
CA LYS A 115 0.15 11.46 8.15
C LYS A 115 -0.25 12.93 8.29
N HIS A 116 0.32 13.82 7.47
CA HIS A 116 0.18 15.26 7.62
C HIS A 116 -0.72 15.84 6.50
N GLY A 117 -1.86 16.44 6.88
CA GLY A 117 -2.82 17.07 5.96
C GLY A 117 -4.28 16.89 6.39
N GLY A 118 -5.12 17.91 6.15
CA GLY A 118 -6.56 17.93 6.47
C GLY A 118 -6.87 18.52 7.86
N GLY A 119 -7.98 19.24 8.01
CA GLY A 119 -8.41 19.76 9.32
C GLY A 119 -8.71 18.64 10.33
N GLY A 120 -8.48 18.90 11.62
CA GLY A 120 -8.70 17.95 12.71
C GLY A 120 -8.27 18.55 14.04
N ILE A 121 -8.67 17.92 15.14
CA ILE A 121 -8.28 18.31 16.49
C ILE A 121 -7.01 17.54 16.87
N MET A 122 -6.02 18.25 17.39
CA MET A 122 -4.79 17.66 17.93
C MET A 122 -4.92 17.54 19.46
N VAL A 123 -4.45 16.43 20.01
CA VAL A 123 -4.41 16.16 21.45
C VAL A 123 -3.00 15.68 21.83
N PHE A 124 -2.51 16.14 22.98
CA PHE A 124 -1.21 15.80 23.57
C PHE A 124 -1.40 14.94 24.82
#